data_AF-A0A316D9C7-F1
#
_entry.id   AF-A0A316D9C7-F1
#
_cell.length_a   1.000
_cell.length_b   1.000
_cell.length_c   1.000
_cell.angle_alpha   90.00
_cell.angle_beta   90.00
_cell.angle_gamma   90.00
#
_symmetry.space_group_name_H-M   'P 1'
#
loop_
_entity.id
_entity.type
_entity.pdbx_description
1 polymer ?
#
loop_
_entity_poly.entity_id
_entity_poly.type
_entity_poly.pdbx_seq_one_letter_code
_entity_poly.pdbx_strand_id
1 'polypeptide(L)'
;MKFQKLLAGVTLATVLAVGGGAAAFAADSTTTTPAPTEHQDHQGKFQHEHKKLTEQQKQAIKDAGIDFQANKENWKQFRETHKSIKETRQKLDELAKNDKNIKKQIQADLAPTEADVEKLKALRASGRDLHKQFRDAVEAADSAKIKDAYGKLEANKQESFKLMQSIDAALQAELKKVQG
;
A
#
# COMPACT_ATOMS: atom_id res chain seq x y z
N MET A 1 -20.24 0.04 36.47
CA MET A 1 -19.66 -0.05 35.11
C MET A 1 -18.44 0.85 35.03
N LYS A 2 -17.24 0.29 34.91
CA LYS A 2 -15.99 1.05 34.76
C LYS A 2 -15.09 0.34 33.74
N PHE A 3 -15.09 0.84 32.50
CA PHE A 3 -14.02 0.59 31.53
C PHE A 3 -13.44 1.93 31.10
N GLN A 4 -12.73 2.56 32.04
CA GLN A 4 -11.68 3.52 31.71
C GLN A 4 -10.36 2.75 31.66
N LYS A 5 -9.51 3.11 30.70
CA LYS A 5 -8.11 2.70 30.50
C LYS A 5 -7.89 1.58 29.47
N LEU A 6 -7.78 1.96 28.21
CA LEU A 6 -6.77 1.45 27.26
C LEU A 6 -6.93 2.17 25.94
N LEU A 7 -6.32 3.35 25.75
CA LEU A 7 -6.09 3.98 24.43
C LEU A 7 -5.13 5.20 24.58
N ALA A 8 -4.23 5.13 25.55
CA ALA A 8 -3.11 6.07 25.63
C ALA A 8 -2.04 5.58 24.63
N GLY A 9 -2.01 6.15 23.43
CA GLY A 9 -0.90 5.91 22.51
C GLY A 9 -1.22 5.81 21.02
N VAL A 10 -2.37 6.27 20.54
CA VAL A 10 -2.58 6.42 19.08
C VAL A 10 -1.95 7.74 18.65
N THR A 11 -0.68 7.71 18.26
CA THR A 11 -0.04 8.81 17.52
C THR A 11 -0.59 8.82 16.09
N LEU A 12 -0.66 10.00 15.45
CA LEU A 12 -1.07 10.15 14.05
C LEU A 12 -0.24 9.23 13.12
N ALA A 13 0.98 8.89 13.54
CA ALA A 13 1.86 7.92 12.91
C ALA A 13 1.25 6.52 12.78
N THR A 14 0.52 6.02 13.78
CA THR A 14 -0.11 4.69 13.71
C THR A 14 -1.32 4.68 12.78
N VAL A 15 -1.96 5.84 12.60
CA VAL A 15 -3.06 6.04 11.65
C VAL A 15 -2.52 6.31 10.22
N LEU A 16 -1.36 6.96 10.09
CA LEU A 16 -0.72 7.32 8.81
C LEU A 16 0.34 6.32 8.30
N ALA A 17 0.88 5.44 9.15
CA ALA A 17 1.77 4.36 8.71
C ALA A 17 1.06 3.32 7.84
N VAL A 18 -0.28 3.41 7.75
CA VAL A 18 -1.11 2.63 6.83
C VAL A 18 -0.93 3.07 5.36
N GLY A 19 -0.32 4.24 5.10
CA GLY A 19 -0.28 4.85 3.76
C GLY A 19 1.10 5.25 3.21
N GLY A 20 2.23 4.70 3.69
CA GLY A 20 3.54 5.27 3.33
C GLY A 20 4.75 4.34 3.42
N GLY A 21 4.65 3.11 2.95
CA GLY A 21 5.82 2.31 2.60
C GLY A 21 6.20 2.51 1.13
N ALA A 22 6.91 3.59 0.82
CA ALA A 22 7.61 3.74 -0.47
C ALA A 22 9.05 4.16 -0.19
N ALA A 23 9.86 3.16 0.15
CA ALA A 23 11.28 3.25 -0.07
C ALA A 23 11.54 3.50 -1.56
N ALA A 24 12.45 4.44 -1.81
CA ALA A 24 13.39 4.50 -2.92
C ALA A 24 13.19 3.43 -4.01
N PHE A 25 12.73 3.87 -5.18
CA PHE A 25 13.13 3.24 -6.43
C PHE A 25 13.50 4.32 -7.42
N ALA A 26 14.74 4.20 -7.88
CA ALA A 26 15.42 5.05 -8.84
C ALA A 26 14.60 5.25 -10.11
N ALA A 27 14.54 6.49 -10.57
CA ALA A 27 14.41 6.79 -11.99
C ALA A 27 15.74 7.39 -12.43
N ASP A 28 16.55 6.51 -13.00
CA ASP A 28 17.73 6.83 -13.78
C ASP A 28 17.30 7.73 -14.96
N SER A 29 17.96 8.87 -15.13
CA SER A 29 17.79 9.72 -16.31
C SER A 29 19.17 10.09 -16.81
N THR A 30 19.43 9.63 -18.02
CA THR A 30 20.72 9.55 -18.67
C THR A 30 21.21 10.92 -19.14
N THR A 31 22.51 11.14 -18.89
CA THR A 31 23.47 11.89 -19.73
C THR A 31 23.50 13.43 -19.64
N THR A 32 24.45 13.96 -18.86
CA THR A 32 25.57 14.80 -19.36
C THR A 32 26.59 15.05 -18.24
N THR A 33 27.87 14.73 -18.49
CA THR A 33 29.02 15.11 -17.64
C THR A 33 29.91 16.07 -18.47
N PRO A 34 30.61 17.05 -17.85
CA PRO A 34 31.81 16.76 -17.04
C PRO A 34 31.97 17.58 -15.73
N ALA A 35 32.28 16.83 -14.65
CA ALA A 35 33.25 17.03 -13.54
C ALA A 35 33.24 18.31 -12.64
N PRO A 36 33.90 18.28 -11.46
CA PRO A 36 33.59 17.48 -10.26
C PRO A 36 33.50 18.39 -9.02
N THR A 37 32.44 18.31 -8.21
CA THR A 37 32.47 18.94 -6.87
C THR A 37 31.79 18.04 -5.86
N GLU A 38 32.61 17.59 -4.91
CA GLU A 38 32.29 17.13 -3.56
C GLU A 38 31.02 16.29 -3.34
N HIS A 39 31.26 15.05 -2.94
CA HIS A 39 30.30 14.24 -2.18
C HIS A 39 29.83 15.02 -0.94
N GLN A 40 28.68 15.68 -1.04
CA GLN A 40 27.89 16.04 0.13
C GLN A 40 27.00 14.86 0.50
N ASP A 41 27.32 14.27 1.64
CA ASP A 41 26.50 13.36 2.41
C ASP A 41 25.05 13.86 2.51
N HIS A 42 24.14 13.31 1.71
CA HIS A 42 22.72 13.40 1.98
C HIS A 42 22.30 12.35 3.02
N GLN A 43 22.86 12.43 4.23
CA GLN A 43 22.21 11.92 5.45
C GLN A 43 21.37 13.04 6.07
N GLY A 44 20.40 13.55 5.31
CA GLY A 44 19.30 14.30 5.88
C GLY A 44 18.40 13.33 6.66
N LYS A 45 18.65 13.19 7.97
CA LYS A 45 17.70 12.57 8.90
C LYS A 45 16.39 13.37 8.79
N PHE A 46 15.45 12.89 7.98
CA PHE A 46 14.05 13.30 8.07
C PHE A 46 13.54 12.85 9.44
N GLN A 47 13.70 13.71 10.45
CA GLN A 47 12.94 13.60 11.69
C GLN A 47 11.49 13.88 11.31
N HIS A 48 10.75 12.82 10.99
CA HIS A 48 9.31 12.91 10.92
C HIS A 48 8.82 13.14 12.35
N GLU A 49 8.69 14.42 12.75
CA GLU A 49 7.94 14.75 13.95
C GLU A 49 6.51 14.21 13.75
N HIS A 50 6.20 13.14 14.48
CA HIS A 50 4.87 12.57 14.48
C HIS A 50 3.94 13.55 15.19
N LYS A 51 3.27 14.41 14.42
CA LYS A 51 2.23 15.35 14.89
C LYS A 51 1.26 14.57 15.77
N LYS A 52 1.25 14.85 17.08
CA LYS A 52 0.33 14.18 18.01
C LYS A 52 -1.08 14.71 17.75
N LEU A 53 -2.05 13.80 17.62
CA LEU A 53 -3.46 14.16 17.51
C LEU A 53 -3.88 14.94 18.75
N THR A 54 -4.61 16.04 18.56
CA THR A 54 -5.26 16.74 19.67
C THR A 54 -6.40 15.89 20.22
N GLU A 55 -6.84 16.13 21.46
CA GLU A 55 -7.95 15.38 22.07
C GLU A 55 -9.25 15.52 21.25
N GLN A 56 -9.48 16.68 20.65
CA GLN A 56 -10.64 16.92 19.79
C GLN A 56 -10.59 16.05 18.51
N GLN A 57 -9.42 15.89 17.90
CA GLN A 57 -9.25 15.04 16.72
C GLN A 57 -9.41 13.55 17.07
N LYS A 58 -8.90 13.13 18.24
CA LYS A 58 -9.12 11.76 18.74
C LYS A 58 -10.59 11.48 18.98
N GLN A 59 -11.32 12.44 19.52
CA GLN A 59 -12.76 12.29 19.76
C GLN A 59 -13.52 12.23 18.43
N ALA A 60 -13.21 13.11 17.48
CA ALA A 60 -13.82 13.08 16.15
C ALA A 60 -13.59 11.75 15.40
N ILE A 61 -12.42 11.14 15.54
CA ILE A 61 -12.11 9.80 15.00
C ILE A 61 -12.95 8.71 15.68
N LYS A 62 -13.13 8.78 17.01
CA LYS A 62 -13.98 7.83 17.74
C LYS A 62 -15.44 7.99 17.35
N ASP A 63 -15.92 9.23 17.25
CA ASP A 63 -17.29 9.56 16.87
C ASP A 63 -17.59 9.16 15.42
N ALA A 64 -16.57 9.14 14.55
CA ALA A 64 -16.67 8.60 13.20
C ALA A 64 -16.89 7.07 13.17
N GLY A 65 -16.69 6.37 14.29
CA GLY A 65 -16.99 4.93 14.42
C GLY A 65 -16.04 4.02 13.63
N ILE A 66 -14.79 4.44 13.44
CA ILE A 66 -13.81 3.69 12.65
C ILE A 66 -13.34 2.45 13.41
N ASP A 67 -13.51 1.27 12.80
CA ASP A 67 -12.96 0.01 13.33
C ASP A 67 -11.49 -0.16 12.94
N PHE A 68 -10.61 0.29 13.84
CA PHE A 68 -9.16 0.16 13.65
C PHE A 68 -8.66 -1.29 13.72
N GLN A 69 -9.40 -2.19 14.38
CA GLN A 69 -8.98 -3.57 14.56
C GLN A 69 -9.22 -4.38 13.29
N ALA A 70 -10.40 -4.27 12.70
CA ALA A 70 -10.70 -4.83 11.38
C ALA A 70 -9.74 -4.29 10.30
N ASN A 71 -9.45 -2.98 10.32
CA ASN A 71 -8.51 -2.37 9.37
C ASN A 71 -7.07 -2.90 9.56
N LYS A 72 -6.65 -3.22 10.78
CA LYS A 72 -5.33 -3.79 11.06
C LYS A 72 -5.21 -5.22 10.51
N GLU A 73 -6.25 -6.03 10.69
CA GLU A 73 -6.28 -7.40 10.15
C GLU A 73 -6.30 -7.40 8.63
N ASN A 74 -7.13 -6.56 8.01
CA ASN A 74 -7.17 -6.38 6.56
C ASN A 74 -5.81 -5.95 6.00
N TRP A 75 -5.09 -5.07 6.72
CA TRP A 75 -3.76 -4.64 6.30
C TRP A 75 -2.71 -5.76 6.40
N LYS A 76 -2.82 -6.64 7.39
CA LYS A 76 -1.96 -7.82 7.52
C LYS A 76 -2.17 -8.76 6.33
N GLN A 77 -3.42 -9.07 6.00
CA GLN A 77 -3.76 -9.89 4.84
C GLN A 77 -3.26 -9.27 3.53
N PHE A 78 -3.48 -7.97 3.35
CA PHE A 78 -2.99 -7.23 2.18
C PHE A 78 -1.47 -7.38 2.01
N ARG A 79 -0.72 -7.25 3.10
CA ARG A 79 0.74 -7.40 3.09
C ARG A 79 1.18 -8.82 2.77
N GLU A 80 0.49 -9.82 3.29
CA GLU A 80 0.75 -11.24 3.02
C GLU A 80 0.48 -11.59 1.55
N THR A 81 -0.65 -11.17 0.99
CA THR A 81 -0.98 -11.36 -0.44
C THR A 81 0.04 -10.68 -1.34
N HIS A 82 0.43 -9.44 -1.04
CA HIS A 82 1.46 -8.74 -1.82
C HIS A 82 2.81 -9.47 -1.77
N LYS A 83 3.17 -10.04 -0.62
CA LYS A 83 4.39 -10.86 -0.49
C LYS A 83 4.29 -12.13 -1.34
N SER A 84 3.15 -12.82 -1.31
CA SER A 84 2.88 -14.02 -2.13
C SER A 84 3.01 -13.72 -3.63
N ILE A 85 2.41 -12.64 -4.12
CA ILE A 85 2.52 -12.20 -5.52
C ILE A 85 3.98 -12.01 -5.91
N LYS A 86 4.76 -11.32 -5.07
CA LYS A 86 6.17 -11.04 -5.34
C LYS A 86 7.00 -12.33 -5.42
N GLU A 87 6.82 -13.23 -4.46
CA GLU A 87 7.54 -14.51 -4.40
C GLU A 87 7.16 -15.42 -5.58
N THR A 88 5.87 -15.51 -5.90
CA THR A 88 5.37 -16.32 -7.03
C THR A 88 5.90 -15.79 -8.36
N ARG A 89 5.89 -14.47 -8.55
CA ARG A 89 6.45 -13.84 -9.76
C ARG A 89 7.96 -14.08 -9.88
N GLN A 90 8.70 -13.99 -8.77
CA GLN A 90 10.13 -14.30 -8.78
C GLN A 90 10.40 -15.75 -9.20
N LYS A 91 9.62 -16.71 -8.69
CA LYS A 91 9.74 -18.13 -9.09
C LYS A 91 9.42 -18.33 -10.58
N LEU A 92 8.37 -17.68 -11.09
CA LEU A 92 8.03 -17.71 -12.52
C LEU A 92 9.15 -17.13 -13.39
N ASP A 93 9.73 -15.99 -12.99
CA ASP A 93 10.85 -15.37 -13.69
C ASP A 93 12.11 -16.26 -13.67
N GLU A 94 12.36 -16.98 -12.57
CA GLU A 94 13.45 -17.95 -12.46
C GLU A 94 13.26 -19.17 -13.37
N LEU A 95 12.04 -19.71 -13.45
CA LEU A 95 11.72 -20.81 -14.37
C LEU A 95 11.80 -20.35 -15.84
N ALA A 96 11.37 -19.12 -16.13
CA ALA A 96 11.41 -18.53 -17.46
C ALA A 96 12.81 -18.07 -17.91
N LYS A 97 13.79 -17.96 -17.01
CA LYS A 97 15.14 -17.45 -17.34
C LYS A 97 15.83 -18.29 -18.41
N ASN A 98 15.65 -19.59 -18.37
CA ASN A 98 16.37 -20.53 -19.21
C ASN A 98 15.51 -21.12 -20.34
N ASP A 99 14.19 -20.87 -20.35
CA ASP A 99 13.26 -21.42 -21.34
C ASP A 99 12.39 -20.33 -21.97
N LYS A 100 12.64 -20.07 -23.26
CA LYS A 100 11.92 -19.06 -24.05
C LYS A 100 10.47 -19.45 -24.32
N ASN A 101 10.13 -20.74 -24.33
CA ASN A 101 8.76 -21.20 -24.53
C ASN A 101 7.94 -21.00 -23.26
N ILE A 102 8.51 -21.37 -22.10
CA ILE A 102 7.90 -21.07 -20.79
C ILE A 102 7.71 -19.57 -20.61
N LYS A 103 8.70 -18.75 -20.98
CA LYS A 103 8.58 -17.29 -20.91
C LYS A 103 7.42 -16.75 -21.76
N LYS A 104 7.25 -17.26 -22.98
CA LYS A 104 6.14 -16.84 -23.87
C LYS A 104 4.79 -17.31 -23.33
N GLN A 105 4.72 -18.51 -22.77
CA GLN A 105 3.51 -19.04 -22.16
C GLN A 105 3.09 -18.20 -20.95
N ILE A 106 4.01 -17.93 -20.02
CA ILE A 106 3.74 -17.09 -18.85
C ILE A 106 3.25 -15.69 -19.28
N GLN A 107 3.85 -15.11 -20.32
CA GLN A 107 3.39 -13.81 -20.85
C GLN A 107 1.98 -13.88 -21.45
N ALA A 108 1.67 -14.92 -22.21
CA ALA A 108 0.35 -15.10 -22.81
C ALA A 108 -0.73 -15.35 -21.74
N ASP A 109 -0.41 -16.21 -20.76
CA ASP A 109 -1.35 -16.62 -19.71
C ASP A 109 -1.59 -15.49 -18.68
N LEU A 110 -0.61 -14.59 -18.50
CA LEU A 110 -0.74 -13.41 -17.62
C LEU A 110 -1.20 -12.14 -18.33
N ALA A 111 -1.25 -12.07 -19.67
CA ALA A 111 -1.77 -10.91 -20.40
C ALA A 111 -3.19 -10.47 -19.93
N PRO A 112 -4.13 -11.38 -19.60
CA PRO A 112 -5.43 -10.99 -19.05
C PRO A 112 -5.34 -10.29 -17.69
N THR A 113 -4.29 -10.56 -16.91
CA THR A 113 -4.06 -9.94 -15.59
C THR A 113 -3.50 -8.52 -15.68
N GLU A 114 -3.02 -8.09 -16.85
CA GLU A 114 -2.47 -6.74 -17.03
C GLU A 114 -3.54 -5.66 -16.79
N ALA A 115 -4.78 -5.90 -17.22
CA ALA A 115 -5.91 -5.00 -16.95
C ALA A 115 -6.20 -4.87 -15.44
N ASP A 116 -6.08 -5.96 -14.68
CA ASP A 116 -6.25 -5.95 -13.23
C ASP A 116 -5.09 -5.20 -12.53
N VAL A 117 -3.87 -5.33 -13.05
CA VAL A 117 -2.70 -4.58 -12.57
C VAL A 117 -2.86 -3.08 -12.86
N GLU A 118 -3.38 -2.70 -14.02
CA GLU A 118 -3.66 -1.30 -14.35
C GLU A 118 -4.72 -0.69 -13.43
N LYS A 119 -5.83 -1.41 -13.20
CA LYS A 119 -6.85 -1.01 -12.22
C LYS A 119 -6.26 -0.86 -10.83
N LEU A 120 -5.38 -1.78 -10.42
CA LEU A 120 -4.71 -1.72 -9.12
C LEU A 120 -3.78 -0.49 -9.01
N LYS A 121 -3.09 -0.10 -10.09
CA LYS A 121 -2.30 1.15 -10.13
C LYS A 121 -3.21 2.37 -9.99
N ALA A 122 -4.35 2.40 -10.68
CA ALA A 122 -5.33 3.48 -10.59
C ALA A 122 -5.91 3.60 -9.17
N LEU A 123 -6.28 2.47 -8.54
CA LEU A 123 -6.75 2.43 -7.15
C LEU A 123 -5.67 2.88 -6.17
N ARG A 124 -4.40 2.52 -6.40
CA ARG A 124 -3.29 3.02 -5.57
C ARG A 124 -3.09 4.52 -5.71
N ALA A 125 -3.30 5.08 -6.90
CA ALA A 125 -3.24 6.52 -7.12
C ALA A 125 -4.38 7.23 -6.37
N SER A 126 -5.63 6.79 -6.56
CA SER A 126 -6.78 7.37 -5.86
C SER A 126 -6.74 7.14 -4.34
N GLY A 127 -6.18 6.02 -3.89
CA GLY A 127 -5.95 5.73 -2.47
C GLY A 127 -5.00 6.73 -1.81
N ARG A 128 -4.00 7.25 -2.52
CA ARG A 128 -3.12 8.32 -1.99
C ARG A 128 -3.88 9.63 -1.78
N ASP A 129 -4.74 9.99 -2.73
CA ASP A 129 -5.56 11.20 -2.63
C ASP A 129 -6.61 11.06 -1.51
N LEU A 130 -7.24 9.89 -1.37
CA LEU A 130 -8.16 9.57 -0.27
C LEU A 130 -7.45 9.61 1.10
N HIS A 131 -6.21 9.14 1.18
CA HIS A 131 -5.40 9.27 2.39
C HIS A 131 -5.12 10.72 2.77
N LYS A 132 -4.90 11.58 1.78
CA LYS A 132 -4.74 13.03 1.99
C LYS A 132 -6.05 13.65 2.48
N GLN A 133 -7.17 13.35 1.82
CA GLN A 133 -8.50 13.83 2.24
C GLN A 133 -8.85 13.39 3.66
N PHE A 134 -8.54 12.13 4.01
CA PHE A 134 -8.73 11.62 5.37
C PHE A 134 -7.85 12.39 6.37
N ARG A 135 -6.58 12.67 6.04
CA ARG A 135 -5.71 13.48 6.89
C ARG A 135 -6.28 14.88 7.08
N ASP A 136 -6.68 15.55 6.01
CA ASP A 136 -7.20 16.91 6.06
C ASP A 136 -8.51 16.97 6.89
N ALA A 137 -9.37 15.95 6.75
CA ALA A 137 -10.59 15.81 7.56
C ALA A 137 -10.29 15.57 9.05
N VAL A 138 -9.28 14.76 9.36
CA VAL A 138 -8.78 14.55 10.72
C VAL A 138 -8.19 15.83 11.28
N GLU A 139 -7.42 16.59 10.50
CA GLU A 139 -6.86 17.86 10.96
C GLU A 139 -7.96 18.89 11.28
N ALA A 140 -9.02 18.92 10.47
CA ALA A 140 -10.20 19.75 10.68
C ALA A 140 -11.12 19.26 11.82
N ALA A 141 -10.86 18.08 12.41
CA ALA A 141 -11.69 17.43 13.42
C ALA A 141 -13.17 17.27 13.02
N ASP A 142 -13.42 17.07 11.72
CA ASP A 142 -14.76 16.96 11.13
C ASP A 142 -15.16 15.48 11.05
N SER A 143 -15.91 14.99 12.04
CA SER A 143 -16.29 13.56 12.16
C SER A 143 -17.08 13.04 10.95
N ALA A 144 -17.89 13.88 10.31
CA ALA A 144 -18.65 13.51 9.12
C ALA A 144 -17.72 13.30 7.90
N LYS A 145 -16.77 14.23 7.68
CA LYS A 145 -15.77 14.08 6.62
C LYS A 145 -14.77 12.95 6.90
N ILE A 146 -14.41 12.73 8.16
CA ILE A 146 -13.56 11.61 8.58
C ILE A 146 -14.26 10.29 8.21
N LYS A 147 -15.56 10.15 8.52
CA LYS A 147 -16.35 8.96 8.19
C LYS A 147 -16.49 8.75 6.67
N ASP A 148 -16.78 9.80 5.91
CA ASP A 148 -16.91 9.74 4.45
C ASP A 148 -15.57 9.38 3.77
N ALA A 149 -14.49 10.08 4.12
CA ALA A 149 -13.16 9.82 3.56
C ALA A 149 -12.67 8.41 3.94
N TYR A 150 -12.93 7.96 5.17
CA TYR A 150 -12.60 6.61 5.59
C TYR A 150 -13.40 5.55 4.84
N GLY A 151 -14.71 5.74 4.66
CA GLY A 151 -15.55 4.81 3.91
C GLY A 151 -15.11 4.65 2.45
N LYS A 152 -14.74 5.75 1.78
CA LYS A 152 -14.15 5.71 0.43
C LYS A 152 -12.82 4.97 0.40
N LEU A 153 -11.98 5.19 1.41
CA LEU A 153 -10.67 4.57 1.55
C LEU A 153 -10.80 3.05 1.82
N GLU A 154 -11.79 2.64 2.61
CA GLU A 154 -12.12 1.25 2.84
C GLU A 154 -12.61 0.56 1.57
N ALA A 155 -13.54 1.17 0.83
CA ALA A 155 -14.01 0.65 -0.45
C ALA A 155 -12.85 0.47 -1.45
N ASN A 156 -11.98 1.48 -1.58
CA ASN A 156 -10.80 1.43 -2.43
C ASN A 156 -9.84 0.29 -2.02
N LYS A 157 -9.62 0.09 -0.72
CA LYS A 157 -8.81 -1.01 -0.19
C LYS A 157 -9.41 -2.37 -0.48
N GLN A 158 -10.72 -2.54 -0.29
CA GLN A 158 -11.41 -3.81 -0.55
C GLN A 158 -11.33 -4.17 -2.04
N GLU A 159 -11.51 -3.20 -2.93
CA GLU A 159 -11.38 -3.41 -4.38
C GLU A 159 -9.93 -3.76 -4.75
N SER A 160 -8.95 -3.04 -4.19
CA SER A 160 -7.53 -3.35 -4.39
C SER A 160 -7.18 -4.76 -3.90
N PHE A 161 -7.72 -5.18 -2.76
CA PHE A 161 -7.49 -6.51 -2.20
C PHE A 161 -8.07 -7.61 -3.09
N LYS A 162 -9.30 -7.43 -3.61
CA LYS A 162 -9.90 -8.36 -4.57
C LYS A 162 -9.05 -8.53 -5.84
N LEU A 163 -8.55 -7.41 -6.39
CA LEU A 163 -7.66 -7.46 -7.55
C LEU A 163 -6.34 -8.18 -7.24
N MET A 164 -5.74 -7.90 -6.08
CA MET A 164 -4.53 -8.63 -5.68
C MET A 164 -4.78 -10.14 -5.52
N GLN A 165 -5.90 -10.54 -4.91
CA GLN A 165 -6.23 -11.96 -4.79
C GLN A 165 -6.45 -12.63 -6.15
N SER A 166 -7.09 -11.93 -7.09
CA SER A 166 -7.22 -12.38 -8.50
C SER A 166 -5.86 -12.60 -9.15
N ILE A 167 -4.96 -11.60 -9.03
CA ILE A 167 -3.60 -11.65 -9.58
C ILE A 167 -2.77 -12.77 -8.91
N ASP A 168 -2.83 -12.91 -7.58
CA ASP A 168 -2.13 -13.96 -6.85
C ASP A 168 -2.61 -15.36 -7.27
N ALA A 169 -3.93 -15.55 -7.41
CA ALA A 169 -4.49 -16.81 -7.88
C ALA A 169 -4.05 -17.15 -9.31
N ALA A 170 -4.04 -16.16 -10.21
CA ALA A 170 -3.56 -16.34 -11.58
C ALA A 170 -2.06 -16.70 -11.62
N LEU A 171 -1.23 -16.00 -10.86
CA LEU A 171 0.21 -16.28 -10.75
C LEU A 171 0.48 -17.66 -10.15
N GLN A 172 -0.26 -18.06 -9.11
CA GLN A 172 -0.10 -19.38 -8.50
C GLN A 172 -0.58 -20.50 -9.43
N ALA A 173 -1.67 -20.30 -10.16
CA ALA A 173 -2.14 -21.24 -11.16
C ALA A 173 -1.07 -21.43 -12.26
N GLU A 174 -0.47 -20.32 -12.71
CA GLU A 174 0.60 -20.37 -13.70
C GLU A 174 1.85 -21.06 -13.17
N LEU A 175 2.25 -20.77 -11.92
CA LEU A 175 3.39 -21.43 -11.29
C LEU A 175 3.18 -22.95 -11.23
N LYS A 176 1.98 -23.42 -10.88
CA LYS A 176 1.66 -24.85 -10.86
C LYS A 176 1.73 -25.48 -12.25
N LYS A 177 1.18 -24.82 -13.28
CA LYS A 177 1.26 -25.32 -14.66
C LYS A 177 2.70 -25.46 -15.16
N VAL A 178 3.55 -24.49 -14.86
CA VAL A 178 4.95 -24.47 -15.31
C VAL A 178 5.82 -25.46 -14.51
N GLN A 179 5.46 -25.75 -13.25
CA GLN A 179 6.20 -26.70 -12.41
C GLN A 179 5.81 -28.17 -12.63
N GLY A 180 4.60 -28.45 -13.15
CA GLY A 180 4.09 -29.81 -13.39
C GLY A 180 3.29 -30.35 -12.21
#